data_AF-A0A7S0PKS5-F1
#
_entry.id   AF-A0A7S0PKS5-F1
#
_cell.length_a   1.000
_cell.length_b   1.000
_cell.length_c   1.000
_cell.angle_alpha   90.00
_cell.angle_beta   90.00
_cell.angle_gamma   90.00
#
_symmetry.space_group_name_H-M   'P 1'
#
loop_
_entity.id
_entity.type
_entity.pdbx_description
1 polymer ?
#
loop_
_entity_poly.entity_id
_entity_poly.type
_entity_poly.pdbx_seq_one_letter_code
_entity_poly.pdbx_strand_id
1 'polypeptide(L)'
;TVDVIVKLGGAAITVKDGEPDTLNDDALETCCGAIADALPTGKYNDHILAEESPLRVIVVHGAGSFGHPQAKQYRVADGGDMDGDPVLREGVDKTKASVRKLCKLVCDELDAQVVKGGAPAGVKPAPISPYGKFFTVGKKLNRNLSRAGFDEVRAALMEGKIPVLHGDVVNDAEQGCAILSGDTLVECLTEEFKPKRVVFVSDVDGIFTAKP
;
A
#
# COMPACT_ATOMS: atom_id res chain seq x y z
N THR A 1 15.59 10.38 5.30
CA THR A 1 15.65 8.91 5.24
C THR A 1 14.33 8.37 5.73
N VAL A 2 13.83 7.28 5.15
CA VAL A 2 12.62 6.61 5.66
C VAL A 2 13.03 5.71 6.82
N ASP A 3 12.25 5.67 7.89
CA ASP A 3 12.56 4.83 9.05
C ASP A 3 12.02 3.42 8.85
N VAL A 4 10.77 3.29 8.43
CA VAL A 4 10.12 2.00 8.26
C VAL A 4 9.13 2.00 7.09
N ILE A 5 9.09 0.89 6.37
CA ILE A 5 7.97 0.55 5.49
C ILE A 5 7.17 -0.57 6.16
N VAL A 6 5.87 -0.36 6.37
CA VAL A 6 4.96 -1.36 6.94
C VAL A 6 4.05 -1.88 5.84
N LYS A 7 4.09 -3.19 5.59
CA LYS A 7 3.17 -3.86 4.68
C LYS A 7 2.06 -4.54 5.47
N LEU A 8 0.83 -4.09 5.30
CA LEU A 8 -0.37 -4.76 5.79
C LEU A 8 -0.81 -5.80 4.75
N GLY A 9 -0.60 -7.09 5.05
CA GLY A 9 -1.05 -8.17 4.18
C GLY A 9 -2.57 -8.12 3.97
N GLY A 10 -3.03 -8.30 2.73
CA GLY A 10 -4.46 -8.25 2.45
C GLY A 10 -5.26 -9.30 3.24
N ALA A 11 -4.69 -10.48 3.48
CA ALA A 11 -5.31 -11.50 4.32
C ALA A 11 -5.31 -11.15 5.83
N ALA A 12 -4.41 -10.27 6.27
CA ALA A 12 -4.39 -9.81 7.66
C ALA A 12 -5.52 -8.81 7.94
N ILE A 13 -5.80 -7.90 7.00
CA ILE A 13 -6.77 -6.80 7.19
C ILE A 13 -8.12 -7.02 6.46
N THR A 14 -8.30 -8.14 5.77
CA THR A 14 -9.56 -8.49 5.08
C THR A 14 -9.91 -9.96 5.28
N VAL A 15 -11.19 -10.30 5.12
CA VAL A 15 -11.65 -11.69 5.22
C VAL A 15 -11.56 -12.37 3.85
N LYS A 16 -10.61 -13.30 3.71
CA LYS A 16 -10.28 -13.95 2.43
C LYS A 16 -11.34 -14.96 1.96
N ASP A 17 -11.96 -15.68 2.89
CA ASP A 17 -12.94 -16.75 2.64
C ASP A 17 -14.38 -16.27 2.95
N GLY A 18 -14.75 -15.13 2.37
CA GLY A 18 -16.05 -14.51 2.58
C GLY A 18 -16.52 -13.70 1.37
N GLU A 19 -17.51 -12.84 1.59
CA GLU A 19 -18.00 -11.94 0.57
C GLU A 19 -16.90 -10.97 0.10
N PRO A 20 -16.88 -10.58 -1.18
CA PRO A 20 -16.00 -9.51 -1.66
C PRO A 20 -16.15 -8.25 -0.82
N ASP A 21 -15.07 -7.47 -0.74
CA ASP A 21 -15.04 -6.18 -0.03
C ASP A 21 -15.35 -6.29 1.49
N THR A 22 -14.97 -7.42 2.11
CA THR A 22 -15.14 -7.65 3.55
C THR A 22 -13.87 -7.32 4.33
N LEU A 23 -13.95 -6.31 5.19
CA LEU A 23 -12.86 -5.87 6.07
C LEU A 23 -12.73 -6.78 7.30
N ASN A 24 -11.53 -6.86 7.87
CA ASN A 24 -11.33 -7.34 9.22
C ASN A 24 -11.05 -6.13 10.12
N ASP A 25 -12.12 -5.54 10.68
CA ASP A 25 -12.06 -4.28 11.44
C ASP A 25 -11.11 -4.37 12.64
N ASP A 26 -11.21 -5.41 13.45
CA ASP A 26 -10.37 -5.59 14.66
C ASP A 26 -8.88 -5.67 14.30
N ALA A 27 -8.54 -6.40 13.23
CA ALA A 27 -7.16 -6.51 12.77
C ALA A 27 -6.66 -5.19 12.19
N LEU A 28 -7.50 -4.46 11.45
CA LEU A 28 -7.13 -3.15 10.92
C LEU A 28 -6.89 -2.14 12.05
N GLU A 29 -7.79 -2.06 13.03
CA GLU A 29 -7.65 -1.20 14.21
C GLU A 29 -6.34 -1.52 14.95
N THR A 30 -6.08 -2.80 15.20
CA THR A 30 -4.84 -3.24 15.88
C THR A 30 -3.59 -2.82 15.10
N CYS A 31 -3.59 -3.02 13.77
CA CYS A 31 -2.46 -2.65 12.92
C CYS A 31 -2.23 -1.14 12.87
N CYS A 32 -3.29 -0.36 12.67
CA CYS A 32 -3.22 1.10 12.61
C CYS A 32 -2.83 1.70 13.95
N GLY A 33 -3.34 1.16 15.07
CA GLY A 33 -2.95 1.53 16.42
C GLY A 33 -1.47 1.32 16.67
N ALA A 34 -0.94 0.15 16.32
CA ALA A 34 0.50 -0.14 16.47
C ALA A 34 1.39 0.79 15.62
N ILE A 35 0.94 1.19 14.42
CA ILE A 35 1.65 2.19 13.60
C ILE A 35 1.62 3.55 14.30
N ALA A 36 0.44 3.99 14.76
CA ALA A 36 0.24 5.28 15.42
C ALA A 36 1.08 5.41 16.71
N ASP A 37 1.08 4.38 17.55
CA ASP A 37 1.86 4.31 18.79
C ASP A 37 3.37 4.41 18.56
N ALA A 38 3.85 3.95 17.39
CA ALA A 38 5.25 4.04 17.03
C ALA A 38 5.67 5.44 16.56
N LEU A 39 4.75 6.26 16.03
CA LEU A 39 5.10 7.55 15.42
C LEU A 39 5.89 8.50 16.33
N PRO A 40 5.58 8.66 17.64
CA PRO A 40 6.33 9.53 18.54
C PRO A 40 7.77 9.06 18.80
N THR A 41 8.13 7.81 18.49
CA THR A 41 9.45 7.23 18.85
C THR A 41 10.61 7.66 17.94
N GLY A 42 10.41 8.64 17.06
CA GLY A 42 11.43 9.13 16.14
C GLY A 42 12.61 9.76 16.88
N LYS A 43 13.84 9.39 16.50
CA LYS A 43 15.08 9.99 17.03
C LYS A 43 15.91 10.65 15.92
N TYR A 44 16.50 11.78 16.30
CA TYR A 44 17.44 12.69 15.64
C TYR A 44 18.36 12.13 14.54
N ASN A 45 18.69 13.01 13.58
CA ASN A 45 19.97 13.04 12.85
C ASN A 45 20.79 14.28 13.33
N ASP A 46 22.10 14.09 13.45
CA ASP A 46 23.09 14.79 14.29
C ASP A 46 23.32 16.31 14.20
N HIS A 47 22.55 17.16 13.50
CA HIS A 47 23.02 18.55 13.27
C HIS A 47 22.07 19.75 13.36
N ILE A 48 20.80 19.65 13.79
CA ILE A 48 19.99 20.86 14.03
C ILE A 48 19.08 20.68 15.24
N LEU A 49 19.16 21.65 16.16
CA LEU A 49 18.32 21.86 17.33
C LEU A 49 16.85 22.09 16.92
N ALA A 50 16.04 21.04 16.86
CA ALA A 50 14.58 21.12 16.89
C ALA A 50 13.96 19.86 17.51
N GLU A 51 12.74 19.98 18.01
CA GLU A 51 11.95 19.01 18.77
C GLU A 51 11.83 17.62 18.11
N GLU A 52 11.46 16.59 18.89
CA GLU A 52 11.30 15.19 18.45
C GLU A 52 10.50 15.12 17.14
N SER A 53 11.13 14.68 16.05
CA SER A 53 10.44 14.51 14.76
C SER A 53 9.82 13.12 14.69
N PRO A 54 8.58 12.99 14.20
CA PRO A 54 7.88 11.72 14.13
C PRO A 54 8.61 10.74 13.19
N LEU A 55 8.45 9.44 13.43
CA LEU A 55 8.95 8.40 12.53
C LEU A 55 8.42 8.62 11.10
N ARG A 56 9.32 8.50 10.12
CA ARG A 56 8.95 8.53 8.71
C ARG A 56 8.52 7.15 8.26
N VAL A 57 7.22 6.92 8.24
CA VAL A 57 6.57 5.65 7.89
C VAL A 57 6.00 5.72 6.47
N ILE A 58 6.18 4.66 5.68
CA ILE A 58 5.38 4.38 4.49
C ILE A 58 4.51 3.16 4.80
N VAL A 59 3.23 3.21 4.48
CA VAL A 59 2.32 2.06 4.59
C VAL A 59 2.00 1.53 3.19
N VAL A 60 2.05 0.22 3.02
CA VAL A 60 1.59 -0.48 1.82
C VAL A 60 0.57 -1.53 2.25
N HIS A 61 -0.60 -1.62 1.65
CA HIS A 61 -1.53 -2.70 1.95
C HIS A 61 -1.81 -3.62 0.75
N GLY A 62 -2.08 -4.89 1.01
CA GLY A 62 -2.59 -5.82 0.00
C GLY A 62 -4.05 -5.52 -0.35
N ALA A 63 -4.50 -6.02 -1.50
CA ALA A 63 -5.88 -5.84 -1.94
C ALA A 63 -6.89 -6.75 -1.20
N GLY A 64 -6.46 -7.95 -0.77
CA GLY A 64 -7.34 -8.85 -0.02
C GLY A 64 -8.63 -9.20 -0.77
N SER A 65 -9.74 -9.26 -0.05
CA SER A 65 -11.10 -9.46 -0.60
C SER A 65 -11.60 -8.29 -1.46
N PHE A 66 -10.91 -7.14 -1.47
CA PHE A 66 -11.25 -5.95 -2.26
C PHE A 66 -10.57 -5.89 -3.63
N GLY A 67 -9.81 -6.93 -4.01
CA GLY A 67 -9.24 -6.98 -5.36
C GLY A 67 -9.15 -8.37 -5.95
N HIS A 68 -8.83 -9.39 -5.15
CA HIS A 68 -8.71 -10.75 -5.67
C HIS A 68 -10.00 -11.26 -6.33
N PRO A 69 -11.21 -11.07 -5.76
CA PRO A 69 -12.43 -11.57 -6.39
C PRO A 69 -12.68 -10.95 -7.77
N GLN A 70 -12.59 -9.62 -7.88
CA GLN A 70 -12.80 -8.88 -9.12
C GLN A 70 -11.70 -9.20 -10.15
N ALA A 71 -10.43 -9.14 -9.75
CA ALA A 71 -9.31 -9.41 -10.64
C ALA A 71 -9.36 -10.85 -11.20
N LYS A 72 -9.78 -11.82 -10.38
CA LYS A 72 -9.95 -13.22 -10.78
C LYS A 72 -11.14 -13.41 -11.72
N GLN A 73 -12.29 -12.81 -11.40
CA GLN A 73 -13.50 -12.92 -12.21
C GLN A 73 -13.27 -12.43 -13.65
N TYR A 74 -12.54 -11.34 -13.81
CA TYR A 74 -12.30 -10.71 -15.10
C TYR A 74 -10.92 -11.03 -15.70
N ARG A 75 -10.16 -11.95 -15.07
CA ARG A 75 -8.83 -12.37 -15.53
C ARG A 75 -7.85 -11.20 -15.74
N VAL A 76 -7.95 -10.15 -14.92
CA VAL A 76 -7.14 -8.93 -15.03
C VAL A 76 -5.63 -9.22 -15.00
N ALA A 77 -5.21 -10.24 -14.24
CA ALA A 77 -3.81 -10.64 -14.14
C ALA A 77 -3.23 -11.27 -15.44
N ASP A 78 -4.09 -11.70 -16.35
CA ASP A 78 -3.70 -12.27 -17.65
C ASP A 78 -3.35 -11.17 -18.66
N GLY A 79 -3.76 -9.92 -18.40
CA GLY A 79 -3.65 -8.82 -19.36
C GLY A 79 -4.61 -8.96 -20.53
N GLY A 80 -4.47 -8.10 -21.53
CA GLY A 80 -5.26 -8.13 -22.76
C GLY A 80 -5.35 -6.77 -23.44
N ASP A 81 -6.18 -6.70 -24.48
CA ASP A 81 -6.43 -5.48 -25.24
C ASP A 81 -7.36 -4.54 -24.45
N MET A 82 -6.77 -3.59 -23.72
CA MET A 82 -7.50 -2.62 -22.89
C MET A 82 -8.41 -1.67 -23.71
N ASP A 83 -8.14 -1.51 -25.01
CA ASP A 83 -8.90 -0.64 -25.90
C ASP A 83 -10.06 -1.40 -26.55
N GLY A 84 -9.82 -2.64 -26.96
CA GLY A 84 -10.76 -3.51 -27.67
C GLY A 84 -11.62 -4.44 -26.80
N ASP A 85 -11.23 -4.73 -25.56
CA ASP A 85 -11.95 -5.65 -24.66
C ASP A 85 -12.72 -4.90 -23.56
N PRO A 86 -14.04 -4.67 -23.73
CA PRO A 86 -14.84 -3.98 -22.73
C PRO A 86 -15.00 -4.77 -21.42
N VAL A 87 -14.91 -6.09 -21.44
CA VAL A 87 -15.05 -6.95 -20.25
C VAL A 87 -13.79 -6.82 -19.40
N LEU A 88 -12.61 -6.86 -20.02
CA LEU A 88 -11.35 -6.60 -19.31
C LEU A 88 -11.35 -5.21 -18.68
N ARG A 89 -11.76 -4.18 -19.44
CA ARG A 89 -11.83 -2.80 -18.93
C ARG A 89 -12.77 -2.66 -17.74
N GLU A 90 -13.95 -3.29 -17.81
CA GLU A 90 -14.87 -3.35 -16.66
C GLU A 90 -14.23 -4.01 -15.45
N GLY A 91 -13.50 -5.12 -15.66
CA GLY A 91 -12.77 -5.82 -14.62
C GLY A 91 -11.69 -4.96 -13.95
N VAL A 92 -10.93 -4.22 -14.76
CA VAL A 92 -9.92 -3.27 -14.28
C VAL A 92 -10.57 -2.18 -13.43
N ASP A 93 -11.65 -1.57 -13.90
CA ASP A 93 -12.32 -0.48 -13.18
C ASP A 93 -12.99 -0.96 -11.89
N LYS A 94 -13.64 -2.13 -11.89
CA LYS A 94 -14.20 -2.74 -10.67
C LYS A 94 -13.13 -3.08 -9.64
N THR A 95 -12.01 -3.65 -10.09
CA THR A 95 -10.87 -3.96 -9.22
C THR A 95 -10.32 -2.68 -8.60
N LYS A 96 -10.05 -1.64 -9.40
CA LYS A 96 -9.56 -0.34 -8.91
C LYS A 96 -10.52 0.31 -7.92
N ALA A 97 -11.81 0.31 -8.23
CA ALA A 97 -12.83 0.92 -7.38
C ALA A 97 -12.88 0.25 -6.00
N SER A 98 -12.84 -1.08 -5.95
CA SER A 98 -12.87 -1.80 -4.69
C SER A 98 -11.57 -1.64 -3.89
N VAL A 99 -10.39 -1.74 -4.52
CA VAL A 99 -9.14 -1.52 -3.78
C VAL A 99 -9.02 -0.08 -3.25
N ARG A 100 -9.51 0.92 -4.01
CA ARG A 100 -9.59 2.31 -3.52
C ARG A 100 -10.52 2.47 -2.32
N LYS A 101 -11.62 1.70 -2.27
CA LYS A 101 -12.48 1.63 -1.08
C LYS A 101 -11.70 1.11 0.12
N LEU A 102 -10.91 0.04 -0.03
CA LEU A 102 -10.03 -0.44 1.04
C LEU A 102 -8.99 0.61 1.46
N CYS A 103 -8.34 1.27 0.50
CA CYS A 103 -7.35 2.32 0.79
C CYS A 103 -7.96 3.47 1.59
N LYS A 104 -9.19 3.87 1.27
CA LYS A 104 -9.93 4.83 2.07
C LYS A 104 -10.15 4.34 3.51
N LEU A 105 -10.62 3.10 3.70
CA LEU A 105 -10.84 2.52 5.03
C LEU A 105 -9.55 2.46 5.86
N VAL A 106 -8.44 2.03 5.24
CA VAL A 106 -7.12 2.01 5.88
C VAL A 106 -6.68 3.42 6.29
N CYS A 107 -6.86 4.41 5.42
CA CYS A 107 -6.52 5.80 5.74
C CYS A 107 -7.41 6.39 6.83
N ASP A 108 -8.72 6.14 6.79
CA ASP A 108 -9.66 6.65 7.79
C ASP A 108 -9.32 6.07 9.18
N GLU A 109 -9.04 4.76 9.27
CA GLU A 109 -8.67 4.11 10.52
C GLU A 109 -7.29 4.57 11.02
N LEU A 110 -6.30 4.68 10.13
CA LEU A 110 -4.98 5.18 10.51
C LEU A 110 -5.06 6.63 11.01
N ASP A 111 -5.84 7.50 10.35
CA ASP A 111 -6.03 8.88 10.79
C ASP A 111 -6.69 8.94 12.18
N ALA A 112 -7.71 8.11 12.42
CA ALA A 112 -8.36 8.00 13.73
C ALA A 112 -7.38 7.61 14.85
N GLN A 113 -6.53 6.60 14.62
CA GLN A 113 -5.53 6.16 15.59
C GLN A 113 -4.42 7.20 15.80
N VAL A 114 -3.99 7.88 14.73
CA VAL A 114 -2.98 8.95 14.78
C VAL A 114 -3.48 10.14 15.61
N VAL A 115 -4.74 10.55 15.42
CA VAL A 115 -5.40 11.60 16.21
C VAL A 115 -5.54 11.17 17.68
N LYS A 116 -5.98 9.92 17.93
CA LYS A 116 -6.11 9.36 19.27
C LYS A 116 -4.76 9.28 20.01
N GLY A 117 -3.68 8.96 19.30
CA GLY A 117 -2.32 8.90 19.82
C GLY A 117 -1.66 10.27 20.08
N GLY A 118 -2.34 11.38 19.74
CA GLY A 118 -1.85 12.73 19.99
C GLY A 118 -0.70 13.16 19.07
N ALA A 119 -0.59 12.56 17.88
CA ALA A 119 0.40 12.97 16.90
C ALA A 119 0.16 14.44 16.45
N PRO A 120 1.21 15.16 16.02
CA PRO A 120 1.05 16.52 15.51
C PRO A 120 0.07 16.59 14.34
N ALA A 121 -0.74 17.65 14.24
CA ALA A 121 -1.81 17.80 13.25
C ALA A 121 -1.37 17.68 11.76
N GLY A 122 -0.07 17.76 11.47
CA GLY A 122 0.49 17.54 10.12
C GLY A 122 0.74 16.08 9.77
N VAL A 123 0.85 15.19 10.77
CA VAL A 123 1.07 13.76 10.59
C VAL A 123 -0.28 13.12 10.32
N LYS A 124 -0.53 12.77 9.07
CA LYS A 124 -1.77 12.12 8.65
C LYS A 124 -1.54 11.22 7.44
N PRO A 125 -2.42 10.24 7.19
CA PRO A 125 -2.36 9.41 6.00
C PRO A 125 -2.50 10.23 4.70
N ALA A 126 -1.74 9.82 3.69
CA ALA A 126 -1.78 10.37 2.34
C ALA A 126 -1.96 9.21 1.35
N PRO A 127 -3.20 8.93 0.89
CA PRO A 127 -3.45 7.83 -0.04
C PRO A 127 -2.80 8.11 -1.40
N ILE A 128 -2.08 7.13 -1.93
CA ILE A 128 -1.42 7.17 -3.24
C ILE A 128 -1.88 5.95 -4.06
N SER A 129 -2.76 6.19 -5.03
CA SER A 129 -3.19 5.17 -5.99
C SER A 129 -2.01 4.82 -6.91
N PRO A 130 -1.62 3.54 -7.03
CA PRO A 130 -0.56 3.14 -7.96
C PRO A 130 -0.99 3.26 -9.42
N TYR A 131 -2.27 2.98 -9.73
CA TYR A 131 -2.80 3.15 -11.08
C TYR A 131 -2.56 4.56 -11.62
N GLY A 132 -1.96 4.63 -12.81
CA GLY A 132 -1.61 5.89 -13.49
C GLY A 132 -0.30 6.53 -13.05
N LYS A 133 0.41 5.94 -12.07
CA LYS A 133 1.66 6.48 -11.52
C LYS A 133 2.79 5.46 -11.47
N PHE A 134 2.43 4.19 -11.35
CA PHE A 134 3.34 3.05 -11.48
C PHE A 134 2.96 2.25 -12.73
N PHE A 135 3.97 1.69 -13.38
CA PHE A 135 3.85 1.02 -14.66
C PHE A 135 4.70 -0.23 -14.67
N THR A 136 4.25 -1.24 -15.40
CA THR A 136 4.98 -2.49 -15.59
C THR A 136 5.33 -2.71 -17.07
N VAL A 137 6.32 -3.55 -17.32
CA VAL A 137 6.67 -4.08 -18.64
C VAL A 137 6.82 -5.59 -18.44
N GLY A 138 5.91 -6.39 -19.02
CA GLY A 138 5.94 -7.84 -18.86
C GLY A 138 5.76 -8.27 -17.39
N LYS A 139 4.80 -7.64 -16.68
CA LYS A 139 4.49 -7.85 -15.25
C LYS A 139 5.58 -7.43 -14.26
N LYS A 140 6.65 -6.76 -14.73
CA LYS A 140 7.73 -6.24 -13.86
C LYS A 140 7.64 -4.74 -13.76
N LEU A 141 7.74 -4.19 -12.55
CA LEU A 141 7.71 -2.74 -12.35
C LEU A 141 8.86 -2.07 -13.11
N ASN A 142 8.52 -1.02 -13.87
CA ASN A 142 9.49 -0.20 -14.57
C ASN A 142 9.70 1.11 -13.80
N ARG A 143 10.88 1.27 -13.20
CA ARG A 143 11.21 2.42 -12.35
C ARG A 143 11.18 3.75 -13.10
N ASN A 144 11.63 3.76 -14.36
CA ASN A 144 11.69 4.98 -15.17
C ASN A 144 10.29 5.50 -15.49
N LEU A 145 9.39 4.61 -15.90
CA LEU A 145 7.99 4.95 -16.16
C LEU A 145 7.25 5.30 -14.86
N SER A 146 7.67 4.73 -13.72
CA SER A 146 7.02 4.91 -12.41
C SER A 146 7.55 6.10 -11.60
N ARG A 147 8.36 6.99 -12.20
CA ARG A 147 9.02 8.10 -11.48
C ARG A 147 8.01 9.02 -10.79
N ALA A 148 6.88 9.31 -11.42
CA ALA A 148 5.82 10.14 -10.84
C ALA A 148 5.26 9.54 -9.54
N GLY A 149 5.12 8.21 -9.46
CA GLY A 149 4.70 7.53 -8.24
C GLY A 149 5.71 7.68 -7.10
N PHE A 150 7.00 7.51 -7.38
CA PHE A 150 8.05 7.73 -6.38
C PHE A 150 8.15 9.19 -5.94
N ASP A 151 8.00 10.14 -6.87
CA ASP A 151 8.04 11.57 -6.56
C ASP A 151 6.88 11.99 -5.66
N GLU A 152 5.67 11.43 -5.85
CA GLU A 152 4.53 11.68 -4.97
C GLU A 152 4.74 11.12 -3.55
N VAL A 153 5.28 9.90 -3.44
CA VAL A 153 5.66 9.33 -2.13
C VAL A 153 6.68 10.24 -1.43
N ARG A 154 7.67 10.74 -2.18
CA ARG A 154 8.69 11.65 -1.64
C ARG A 154 8.07 12.97 -1.16
N ALA A 155 7.16 13.55 -1.95
CA ALA A 155 6.47 14.78 -1.61
C ALA A 155 5.66 14.63 -0.31
N ALA A 156 4.86 13.56 -0.19
CA ALA A 156 4.10 13.27 1.02
C ALA A 156 5.00 13.13 2.26
N LEU A 157 6.15 12.44 2.14
CA LEU A 157 7.12 12.35 3.23
C LEU A 157 7.77 13.68 3.59
N MET A 158 8.02 14.56 2.61
CA MET A 158 8.57 15.90 2.85
C MET A 158 7.57 16.81 3.57
N GLU A 159 6.28 16.60 3.35
CA GLU A 159 5.18 17.28 4.03
C GLU A 159 4.89 16.71 5.44
N GLY A 160 5.63 15.70 5.89
CA GLY A 160 5.43 15.06 7.19
C GLY A 160 4.22 14.11 7.25
N LYS A 161 3.65 13.75 6.09
CA LYS A 161 2.52 12.81 5.99
C LYS A 161 3.00 11.36 5.94
N ILE A 162 2.07 10.43 6.13
CA ILE A 162 2.27 8.99 6.01
C ILE A 162 1.75 8.54 4.64
N PRO A 163 2.61 8.29 3.63
CA PRO A 163 2.15 7.78 2.34
C PRO A 163 1.53 6.39 2.52
N VAL A 164 0.33 6.19 1.99
CA VAL A 164 -0.39 4.91 2.01
C VAL A 164 -0.61 4.44 0.58
N LEU A 165 0.10 3.39 0.19
CA LEU A 165 -0.03 2.73 -1.11
C LEU A 165 -0.74 1.39 -0.96
N HIS A 166 -1.12 0.79 -2.08
CA HIS A 166 -1.76 -0.51 -2.09
C HIS A 166 -1.36 -1.34 -3.30
N GLY A 167 -1.51 -2.66 -3.24
CA GLY A 167 -1.48 -3.47 -4.46
C GLY A 167 -2.63 -3.05 -5.38
N ASP A 168 -2.42 -2.94 -6.68
CA ASP A 168 -3.43 -2.43 -7.63
C ASP A 168 -3.20 -3.03 -9.02
N VAL A 169 -4.19 -2.88 -9.89
CA VAL A 169 -3.96 -3.02 -11.32
C VAL A 169 -3.24 -1.77 -11.84
N VAL A 170 -2.26 -1.96 -12.71
CA VAL A 170 -1.50 -0.90 -13.36
C VAL A 170 -1.41 -1.14 -14.86
N ASN A 171 -1.05 -0.09 -15.60
CA ASN A 171 -0.79 -0.22 -17.03
C ASN A 171 0.49 -1.02 -17.27
N ASP A 172 0.43 -1.96 -18.20
CA ASP A 172 1.57 -2.77 -18.63
C ASP A 172 1.85 -2.57 -20.12
N ALA A 173 3.10 -2.30 -20.48
CA ALA A 173 3.46 -2.00 -21.86
C ALA A 173 3.42 -3.20 -22.83
N GLU A 174 3.49 -4.43 -22.33
CA GLU A 174 3.52 -5.65 -23.15
C GLU A 174 2.19 -6.40 -23.18
N GLN A 175 1.37 -6.25 -22.13
CA GLN A 175 0.10 -6.97 -22.00
C GLN A 175 -1.09 -6.08 -21.61
N GLY A 176 -0.98 -4.77 -21.78
CA GLY A 176 -2.04 -3.77 -21.54
C GLY A 176 -2.23 -3.42 -20.07
N CYS A 177 -2.42 -4.42 -19.21
CA CYS A 177 -2.48 -4.23 -17.76
C CYS A 177 -1.83 -5.39 -17.00
N ALA A 178 -1.46 -5.15 -15.74
CA ALA A 178 -0.94 -6.17 -14.84
C ALA A 178 -1.35 -5.88 -13.39
N ILE A 179 -1.32 -6.91 -12.55
CA ILE A 179 -1.45 -6.73 -11.10
C ILE A 179 -0.07 -6.38 -10.53
N LEU A 180 0.06 -5.17 -10.00
CA LEU A 180 1.20 -4.76 -9.20
C LEU A 180 0.92 -5.11 -7.73
N SER A 181 1.60 -6.14 -7.24
CA SER A 181 1.41 -6.59 -5.86
C SER A 181 1.97 -5.58 -4.85
N GLY A 182 1.43 -5.61 -3.63
CA GLY A 182 2.01 -4.85 -2.53
C GLY A 182 3.44 -5.29 -2.19
N ASP A 183 3.84 -6.54 -2.48
CA ASP A 183 5.22 -7.02 -2.23
C ASP A 183 6.20 -6.38 -3.20
N THR A 184 5.83 -6.35 -4.49
CA THR A 184 6.61 -5.67 -5.52
C THR A 184 6.75 -4.18 -5.24
N LEU A 185 5.68 -3.52 -4.75
CA LEU A 185 5.76 -2.13 -4.30
C LEU A 185 6.75 -1.95 -3.14
N VAL A 186 6.67 -2.79 -2.10
CA VAL A 186 7.58 -2.72 -0.95
C VAL A 186 9.04 -2.91 -1.38
N GLU A 187 9.33 -3.87 -2.25
CA GLU A 187 10.66 -4.09 -2.83
C GLU A 187 11.17 -2.82 -3.52
N CYS A 188 10.37 -2.26 -4.43
CA CYS A 188 10.75 -1.09 -5.22
C CYS A 188 10.91 0.19 -4.36
N LEU A 189 10.03 0.38 -3.38
CA LEU A 189 10.12 1.47 -2.40
C LEU A 189 11.34 1.31 -1.50
N THR A 190 11.72 0.07 -1.15
CA THR A 190 12.92 -0.20 -0.35
C THR A 190 14.18 0.20 -1.12
N GLU A 191 14.26 -0.14 -2.41
CA GLU A 191 15.36 0.28 -3.27
C GLU A 191 15.44 1.81 -3.42
N GLU A 192 14.30 2.49 -3.57
CA GLU A 192 14.22 3.94 -3.77
C GLU A 192 14.52 4.74 -2.48
N PHE A 193 13.90 4.36 -1.37
CA PHE A 193 13.90 5.15 -0.13
C PHE A 193 14.87 4.65 0.94
N LYS A 194 15.43 3.44 0.76
CA LYS A 194 16.41 2.80 1.65
C LYS A 194 15.99 2.88 3.13
N PRO A 195 14.82 2.34 3.49
CA PRO A 195 14.32 2.39 4.85
C PRO A 195 15.25 1.63 5.81
N LYS A 196 15.24 2.01 7.09
CA LYS A 196 16.01 1.27 8.12
C LYS A 196 15.41 -0.10 8.40
N ARG A 197 14.08 -0.26 8.26
CA ARG A 197 13.35 -1.51 8.48
C ARG A 197 12.21 -1.68 7.49
N VAL A 198 11.85 -2.93 7.23
CA VAL A 198 10.63 -3.31 6.53
C VAL A 198 9.90 -4.31 7.41
N VAL A 199 8.61 -4.08 7.66
CA VAL A 199 7.76 -4.93 8.51
C VAL A 199 6.64 -5.48 7.65
N PHE A 200 6.49 -6.80 7.63
CA PHE A 200 5.38 -7.49 6.97
C PHE A 200 4.40 -7.98 8.02
N VAL A 201 3.18 -7.48 7.98
CA VAL A 201 2.06 -7.96 8.80
C VAL A 201 1.30 -9.00 7.99
N SER A 202 1.20 -10.22 8.50
CA SER A 202 0.50 -11.35 7.88
C SER A 202 -0.51 -11.95 8.84
N ASP A 203 -1.39 -12.79 8.31
CA ASP A 203 -2.32 -13.68 9.01
C ASP A 203 -1.65 -14.96 9.57
N VAL A 204 -0.32 -15.01 9.58
CA VAL A 204 0.47 -16.14 10.07
C VAL A 204 1.69 -15.62 10.83
N ASP A 205 2.22 -16.44 11.76
CA ASP A 205 3.31 -16.03 12.67
C ASP A 205 4.66 -15.77 11.97
N GLY A 206 4.82 -16.24 10.73
CA GLY A 206 6.04 -16.06 9.96
C GLY A 206 6.15 -17.01 8.78
N ILE A 207 7.38 -17.23 8.31
CA ILE A 207 7.66 -18.17 7.23
C ILE A 207 7.81 -19.58 7.81
N PHE A 208 6.95 -20.50 7.37
CA PHE A 208 7.00 -21.91 7.73
C PHE A 208 7.79 -22.71 6.68
N THR A 209 8.44 -23.80 7.09
CA THR A 209 9.15 -24.71 6.17
C THR A 209 8.22 -25.63 5.38
N ALA A 210 6.95 -25.72 5.77
CA ALA A 210 5.89 -26.47 5.12
C ALA A 210 4.54 -25.77 5.36
N LYS A 211 3.45 -26.26 4.75
CA LYS A 211 2.10 -25.75 5.02
C LYS A 211 1.80 -25.94 6.53
N PRO A 212 1.50 -24.87 7.28
CA PRO A 212 1.15 -24.95 8.68
C PRO A 212 -0.17 -25.70 8.90
#